data_AF-A0A0L0HAX5-F1
#
_entry.id   AF-A0A0L0HAX5-F1
#
_cell.length_a   1.000
_cell.length_b   1.000
_cell.length_c   1.000
_cell.angle_alpha   90.00
_cell.angle_beta   90.00
_cell.angle_gamma   90.00
#
_symmetry.space_group_name_H-M   'P 1'
#
loop_
_entity.id
_entity.type
_entity.pdbx_description
1 polymer ?
#
loop_
_entity_poly.entity_id
_entity_poly.type
_entity_poly.pdbx_seq_one_letter_code
_entity_poly.pdbx_strand_id
1 'polypeptide(L)'
;MLRANLFVELEVDWESFQEEERFVKIMAPFDALCREAEKVRLKMEVKARTKSSPTKQHPLQTPLLFSPMSNNSSPRHRQQHNHKKKGKHNKPTNNHTPPGAYSPKSSTISMAASTSWSMSERLSRIAGYMFTIERCPANRRTATFRRNHLVDFIGGDPEEEGLGVHGVLWNFFSTARRIELVYSIMLHHILSPNASSPIEHRTGIRDLLEEEVYTDWYAVHDGQCELERDRTTPSANMREELYKVWVKSPIRTLLKGFITRE
;
A
#
# COMPACT_ATOMS: atom_id res chain seq x y z
N MET A 1 5.79 -17.63 4.09
CA MET A 1 4.91 -16.50 3.69
C MET A 1 3.98 -16.04 4.80
N LEU A 2 3.12 -16.90 5.37
CA LEU A 2 2.24 -16.51 6.49
C LEU A 2 3.02 -16.01 7.72
N ARG A 3 4.17 -16.63 8.04
CA ARG A 3 5.08 -16.17 9.10
C ARG A 3 5.70 -14.79 8.82
N ALA A 4 5.74 -14.35 7.56
CA ALA A 4 6.16 -13.00 7.17
C ALA A 4 5.00 -11.99 7.20
N ASN A 5 3.83 -12.37 7.74
CA ASN A 5 2.59 -11.59 7.74
C ASN A 5 2.13 -11.19 6.33
N LEU A 6 2.36 -12.03 5.33
CA LEU A 6 1.80 -11.85 3.98
C LEU A 6 0.44 -12.55 3.88
N PHE A 7 -0.49 -11.94 3.15
CA PHE A 7 -1.70 -12.60 2.69
C PHE A 7 -1.40 -13.38 1.42
N VAL A 8 -1.95 -14.60 1.37
CA VAL A 8 -1.78 -15.52 0.25
C VAL A 8 -3.16 -15.99 -0.16
N GLU A 9 -3.47 -15.86 -1.44
CA GLU A 9 -4.71 -16.33 -2.05
C GLU A 9 -4.35 -17.25 -3.22
N LEU A 10 -5.00 -18.41 -3.28
CA LEU A 10 -4.79 -19.41 -4.33
C LEU A 10 -5.94 -19.30 -5.34
N GLU A 11 -5.58 -19.15 -6.61
CA GLU A 11 -6.52 -19.17 -7.72
C GLU A 11 -6.20 -20.34 -8.63
N VAL A 12 -7.25 -20.98 -9.14
CA VAL A 12 -7.14 -22.08 -10.11
C VAL A 12 -7.55 -21.52 -11.46
N ASP A 13 -6.73 -21.73 -12.48
CA ASP A 13 -7.12 -21.40 -13.83
C ASP A 13 -8.18 -22.40 -14.33
N TRP A 14 -9.38 -21.90 -14.56
CA TRP A 14 -10.48 -22.74 -15.07
C TRP A 14 -10.47 -22.84 -16.60
N GLU A 15 -9.70 -22.00 -17.30
CA GLU A 15 -9.55 -22.02 -18.76
C GLU A 15 -8.44 -22.98 -19.22
N SER A 16 -7.50 -23.35 -18.33
CA SER A 16 -6.48 -24.34 -18.64
C SER A 16 -7.07 -25.75 -18.61
N PHE A 17 -7.46 -26.26 -19.79
CA PHE A 17 -8.06 -27.59 -19.94
C PHE A 17 -7.06 -28.75 -19.88
N GLN A 18 -5.75 -28.49 -19.84
CA GLN A 18 -4.72 -29.52 -20.01
C GLN A 18 -3.77 -29.66 -18.81
N GLU A 19 -3.49 -28.58 -18.09
CA GLU A 19 -2.60 -28.57 -16.92
C GLU A 19 -3.28 -27.78 -15.82
N GLU A 20 -3.44 -28.34 -14.62
CA GLU A 20 -4.01 -27.62 -13.46
C GLU A 20 -3.07 -26.49 -13.02
N GLU A 21 -2.99 -25.42 -13.80
CA GLU A 21 -2.23 -24.23 -13.44
C GLU A 21 -2.88 -23.54 -12.25
N ARG A 22 -2.05 -23.20 -11.27
CA ARG A 22 -2.47 -22.56 -10.03
C ARG A 22 -1.67 -21.29 -9.83
N PHE A 23 -2.37 -20.20 -9.59
CA PHE A 23 -1.78 -18.91 -9.31
C PHE A 23 -1.82 -18.62 -7.82
N VAL A 24 -0.68 -18.17 -7.29
CA VAL A 24 -0.57 -17.75 -5.89
C VAL A 24 -0.45 -16.23 -5.84
N LYS A 25 -1.52 -15.56 -5.42
CA LYS A 25 -1.54 -14.12 -5.20
C LYS A 25 -0.93 -13.80 -3.83
N ILE A 26 0.03 -12.89 -3.83
CA ILE A 26 0.75 -12.48 -2.62
C ILE A 26 0.49 -10.99 -2.38
N MET A 27 0.00 -10.66 -1.19
CA MET A 27 -0.26 -9.28 -0.78
C MET A 27 0.40 -9.01 0.58
N ALA A 28 1.00 -7.83 0.75
CA ALA A 28 1.54 -7.40 2.03
C ALA A 28 0.61 -6.39 2.71
N PRO A 29 0.21 -6.61 3.98
CA PRO A 29 -0.47 -5.59 4.76
C PRO A 29 0.42 -4.37 4.96
N PHE A 30 -0.21 -3.22 5.22
CA PHE A 30 0.49 -1.94 5.37
C PHE A 30 1.62 -2.00 6.41
N ASP A 31 1.41 -2.61 7.59
CA ASP A 31 2.46 -2.71 8.61
C ASP A 31 3.66 -3.55 8.15
N ALA A 32 3.45 -4.62 7.37
CA ALA A 32 4.56 -5.40 6.81
C ALA A 32 5.37 -4.57 5.80
N LEU A 33 4.68 -3.79 4.96
CA LEU A 33 5.32 -2.84 4.05
C LEU A 33 6.13 -1.79 4.80
N CYS A 34 5.59 -1.20 5.88
CA CYS A 34 6.32 -0.22 6.69
C CYS A 34 7.59 -0.82 7.33
N ARG A 35 7.49 -2.04 7.89
CA ARG A 35 8.66 -2.71 8.48
C ARG A 35 9.75 -2.94 7.45
N GLU A 36 9.39 -3.45 6.27
CA GLU A 36 10.36 -3.67 5.21
C GLU A 36 10.93 -2.35 4.69
N ALA A 37 10.10 -1.32 4.51
CA ALA A 37 10.54 0.01 4.06
C ALA A 37 11.56 0.63 5.02
N GLU A 38 11.36 0.48 6.34
CA GLU A 38 12.32 0.95 7.35
C GLU A 38 13.61 0.13 7.34
N LYS A 39 13.50 -1.21 7.21
CA LYS A 39 14.64 -2.13 7.11
C LYS A 39 15.52 -1.81 5.89
N VAL A 40 14.94 -1.55 4.72
CA VAL A 40 15.67 -1.19 3.50
C VAL A 40 16.03 0.30 3.43
N ARG A 41 15.70 1.07 4.48
CA ARG A 41 15.96 2.53 4.59
C ARG A 41 15.41 3.31 3.39
N LEU A 42 14.21 2.94 2.94
CA LEU A 42 13.54 3.54 1.78
C LEU A 42 13.53 5.07 1.91
N LYS A 43 13.97 5.79 0.88
CA LYS A 43 13.86 7.26 0.85
C LYS A 43 12.49 7.65 0.33
N MET A 44 11.79 8.48 1.09
CA MET A 44 10.46 8.98 0.74
C MET A 44 10.43 10.50 0.79
N GLU A 45 9.52 11.08 0.01
CA GLU A 45 9.28 12.52 0.00
C GLU A 45 8.62 12.97 1.31
N VAL A 46 9.14 14.04 1.90
CA VAL A 46 8.57 14.63 3.11
C VAL A 46 7.77 15.88 2.78
N LYS A 47 6.72 16.12 3.56
CA LYS A 47 5.94 17.36 3.45
C LYS A 47 6.87 18.55 3.67
N ALA A 48 6.68 19.61 2.89
CA ALA A 48 7.30 20.88 3.20
C ALA A 48 6.81 21.31 4.58
N ARG A 49 7.73 21.61 5.51
CA ARG A 49 7.36 22.27 6.77
C ARG A 49 6.79 23.63 6.38
N THR A 50 5.47 23.72 6.23
CA THR A 50 4.76 24.98 6.34
C THR A 50 5.18 25.51 7.70
N LYS A 51 5.95 26.61 7.70
CA LYS A 51 6.18 27.36 8.92
C LYS A 51 4.78 27.72 9.38
N SER A 52 4.26 27.00 10.38
CA SER A 52 3.01 27.38 11.01
C SER A 52 3.22 28.83 11.39
N SER A 53 2.43 29.71 10.76
CA SER A 53 2.34 31.07 11.26
C SER A 53 2.07 30.94 12.75
N PRO A 54 2.77 31.67 13.61
CA PRO A 54 2.56 31.58 15.05
C PRO A 54 1.06 31.82 15.28
N THR A 55 0.33 30.74 15.56
CA THR A 55 -1.07 30.80 15.94
C THR A 55 -1.08 31.77 17.09
N LYS A 56 -1.70 32.94 16.85
CA LYS A 56 -1.84 34.00 17.84
C LYS A 56 -2.26 33.32 19.12
N GLN A 57 -1.34 33.24 20.08
CA GLN A 57 -1.65 32.78 21.41
C GLN A 57 -2.80 33.67 21.86
N HIS A 58 -3.98 33.07 21.99
CA HIS A 58 -5.07 33.74 22.66
C HIS A 58 -4.51 34.09 24.05
N PRO A 59 -4.47 35.38 24.45
CA PRO A 59 -3.94 35.75 25.74
C PRO A 59 -4.72 34.98 26.81
N LEU A 60 -3.99 34.14 27.54
CA LEU A 60 -4.49 33.43 28.71
C LEU A 60 -5.14 34.46 29.63
N GLN A 61 -6.43 34.25 29.86
CA GLN A 61 -7.16 34.90 30.93
C GLN A 61 -6.46 34.56 32.26
N THR A 62 -6.19 35.65 32.98
CA THR A 62 -6.03 35.84 34.42
C THR A 62 -6.09 34.60 35.32
N PRO A 63 -5.09 34.38 36.20
CA PRO A 63 -5.12 33.30 37.17
C PRO A 63 -6.09 33.62 38.33
N LEU A 64 -7.10 32.78 38.54
CA LEU A 64 -7.79 32.72 39.84
C LEU A 64 -7.01 31.81 40.78
N LEU A 65 -6.60 32.39 41.91
CA LEU A 65 -5.99 31.71 43.05
C LEU A 65 -6.81 30.49 43.47
N PHE A 66 -6.16 29.33 43.54
CA PHE A 66 -6.62 28.22 44.38
C PHE A 66 -5.53 27.86 45.39
N SER A 67 -5.92 27.91 46.66
CA SER A 67 -5.12 27.58 47.84
C SER A 67 -4.80 26.07 47.93
N PRO A 68 -3.76 25.69 48.69
CA PRO A 68 -3.34 24.29 48.82
C PRO A 68 -4.06 23.61 49.99
N MET A 69 -4.49 22.35 49.79
CA MET A 69 -4.77 21.42 50.89
C MET A 69 -4.04 20.09 50.69
N SER A 70 -2.97 19.96 51.46
CA SER A 70 -2.55 18.82 52.29
C SER A 70 -3.06 17.40 51.97
N ASN A 71 -2.08 16.52 51.75
CA ASN A 71 -1.85 15.18 52.32
C ASN A 71 -3.02 14.18 52.46
N ASN A 72 -2.84 12.96 51.92
CA ASN A 72 -2.63 11.76 52.77
C ASN A 72 -2.46 10.44 51.98
N SER A 73 -1.36 9.74 52.30
CA SER A 73 -1.22 8.29 52.53
C SER A 73 -1.95 7.23 51.66
N SER A 74 -1.12 6.45 50.92
CA SER A 74 -0.90 4.99 51.08
C SER A 74 -2.08 4.00 50.86
N PRO A 75 -1.92 2.66 50.95
CA PRO A 75 -1.52 1.77 49.84
C PRO A 75 -2.47 0.58 49.60
N ARG A 76 -2.18 -0.23 48.55
CA ARG A 76 -2.60 -1.63 48.29
C ARG A 76 -4.13 -1.92 48.19
N HIS A 77 -4.57 -2.46 47.05
CA HIS A 77 -5.21 -3.79 47.08
C HIS A 77 -5.26 -4.48 45.71
N ARG A 78 -4.80 -5.73 45.76
CA ARG A 78 -4.91 -6.85 44.82
C ARG A 78 -6.37 -7.28 44.64
N GLN A 79 -6.81 -7.55 43.41
CA GLN A 79 -7.73 -8.67 43.15
C GLN A 79 -7.73 -9.08 41.67
N GLN A 80 -7.18 -10.26 41.41
CA GLN A 80 -7.44 -11.05 40.22
C GLN A 80 -8.83 -11.67 40.36
N HIS A 81 -9.69 -11.52 39.33
CA HIS A 81 -10.86 -12.37 39.18
C HIS A 81 -10.85 -13.00 37.78
N ASN A 82 -10.54 -14.30 37.77
CA ASN A 82 -10.81 -15.22 36.68
C ASN A 82 -12.32 -15.47 36.62
N HIS A 83 -12.98 -15.11 35.51
CA HIS A 83 -14.31 -15.62 35.18
C HIS A 83 -14.24 -16.56 33.99
N LYS A 84 -14.27 -17.85 34.32
CA LYS A 84 -14.52 -19.00 33.44
C LYS A 84 -16.03 -19.05 33.18
N LYS A 85 -16.51 -18.63 32.01
CA LYS A 85 -17.90 -18.89 31.58
C LYS A 85 -17.94 -20.00 30.54
N LYS A 86 -18.44 -21.15 30.99
CA LYS A 86 -18.94 -22.27 30.19
C LYS A 86 -20.28 -21.88 29.57
N GLY A 87 -20.45 -22.32 28.31
CA GLY A 87 -21.71 -22.86 27.79
C GLY A 87 -22.76 -21.87 27.30
N LYS A 88 -23.07 -21.96 26.00
CA LYS A 88 -24.40 -22.41 25.53
C LYS A 88 -24.37 -22.55 24.01
N HIS A 89 -24.56 -23.77 23.53
CA HIS A 89 -25.00 -24.06 22.18
C HIS A 89 -26.42 -23.49 22.01
N ASN A 90 -26.58 -22.52 21.11
CA ASN A 90 -27.88 -22.18 20.55
C ASN A 90 -27.84 -22.47 19.06
N LYS A 91 -28.66 -23.45 18.67
CA LYS A 91 -29.11 -23.75 17.31
C LYS A 91 -30.08 -22.64 16.89
N PRO A 92 -29.88 -21.94 15.76
CA PRO A 92 -30.94 -21.20 15.11
C PRO A 92 -31.56 -22.03 13.99
N THR A 93 -32.88 -22.05 14.02
CA THR A 93 -33.81 -22.62 13.05
C THR A 93 -33.77 -21.88 11.72
N ASN A 94 -33.77 -22.65 10.63
CA ASN A 94 -33.94 -22.18 9.26
C ASN A 94 -35.31 -21.52 9.07
N ASN A 95 -35.34 -20.23 8.73
CA ASN A 95 -36.46 -19.59 8.07
C ASN A 95 -35.91 -18.90 6.81
N HIS A 96 -36.10 -19.56 5.65
CA HIS A 96 -35.89 -18.96 4.35
C HIS A 96 -37.06 -18.03 4.03
N THR A 97 -36.78 -16.74 3.88
CA THR A 97 -37.64 -15.74 3.24
C THR A 97 -36.91 -15.25 1.99
N PRO A 98 -37.59 -15.14 0.83
CA PRO A 98 -36.93 -14.73 -0.42
C PRO A 98 -36.49 -13.25 -0.35
N PRO A 99 -35.33 -12.90 -0.93
CA PRO A 99 -34.85 -11.52 -0.92
C PRO A 99 -35.68 -10.66 -1.86
N GLY A 100 -36.42 -9.72 -1.29
CA GLY A 100 -36.94 -8.56 -2.00
C GLY A 100 -35.80 -7.69 -2.50
N ALA A 101 -35.96 -7.15 -3.71
CA ALA A 101 -35.03 -6.29 -4.39
C ALA A 101 -34.64 -5.07 -3.53
N TYR A 102 -33.43 -5.08 -2.98
CA TYR A 102 -32.79 -3.88 -2.45
C TYR A 102 -32.30 -3.05 -3.63
N SER A 103 -32.96 -1.91 -3.88
CA SER A 103 -32.44 -0.85 -4.73
C SER A 103 -31.34 -0.11 -3.96
N PRO A 104 -30.06 -0.16 -4.40
CA PRO A 104 -29.02 0.63 -3.75
C PRO A 104 -29.28 2.10 -4.05
N LYS A 105 -29.45 2.90 -2.99
CA LYS A 105 -29.41 4.35 -3.10
C LYS A 105 -28.01 4.74 -3.56
N SER A 106 -27.86 5.02 -4.86
CA SER A 106 -26.67 5.64 -5.42
C SER A 106 -26.41 6.95 -4.70
N SER A 107 -25.44 6.95 -3.80
CA SER A 107 -24.76 8.17 -3.37
C SER A 107 -24.01 8.70 -4.59
N THR A 108 -24.59 9.69 -5.25
CA THR A 108 -23.94 10.49 -6.29
C THR A 108 -22.74 11.20 -5.67
N ILE A 109 -21.59 10.51 -5.64
CA ILE A 109 -20.30 11.14 -5.49
C ILE A 109 -20.13 11.96 -6.77
N SER A 110 -20.24 13.27 -6.64
CA SER A 110 -19.85 14.22 -7.68
C SER A 110 -18.37 13.98 -7.97
N MET A 111 -18.08 13.15 -8.99
CA MET A 111 -16.75 13.07 -9.55
C MET A 111 -16.50 14.42 -10.20
N ALA A 112 -15.67 15.24 -9.55
CA ALA A 112 -15.15 16.46 -10.14
C ALA A 112 -14.63 16.09 -11.54
N ALA A 113 -15.16 16.76 -12.56
CA ALA A 113 -14.81 16.53 -13.95
C ALA A 113 -13.28 16.51 -14.07
N SER A 114 -12.73 15.34 -14.41
CA SER A 114 -11.30 15.15 -14.56
C SER A 114 -10.81 16.12 -15.63
N THR A 115 -10.16 17.19 -15.20
CA THR A 115 -9.59 18.19 -16.09
C THR A 115 -8.60 17.45 -16.98
N SER A 116 -8.84 17.47 -18.29
CA SER A 116 -7.96 16.78 -19.22
C SER A 116 -6.59 17.45 -19.14
N TRP A 117 -5.57 16.68 -18.73
CA TRP A 117 -4.21 17.20 -18.64
C TRP A 117 -3.75 17.71 -20.00
N SER A 118 -3.02 18.82 -19.98
CA SER A 118 -2.35 19.35 -21.16
C SER A 118 -1.29 18.36 -21.67
N MET A 119 -0.95 18.44 -22.95
CA MET A 119 0.08 17.57 -23.54
C MET A 119 1.44 17.74 -22.86
N SER A 120 1.79 18.94 -22.40
CA SER A 120 3.03 19.19 -21.66
C SER A 120 3.04 18.55 -20.27
N GLU A 121 1.90 18.51 -19.56
CA GLU A 121 1.76 17.80 -18.28
C GLU A 121 1.86 16.29 -18.47
N ARG A 122 1.22 15.75 -19.51
CA ARG A 122 1.33 14.32 -19.87
C ARG A 122 2.78 13.96 -20.17
N LEU A 123 3.43 14.70 -21.05
CA LEU A 123 4.84 14.47 -21.41
C LEU A 123 5.78 14.64 -20.21
N SER A 124 5.53 15.59 -19.31
CA SER A 124 6.33 15.76 -18.08
C SER A 124 6.18 14.57 -17.14
N ARG A 125 4.96 14.06 -16.94
CA ARG A 125 4.71 12.86 -16.14
C ARG A 125 5.40 11.65 -16.76
N ILE A 126 5.30 11.51 -18.07
CA ILE A 126 5.86 10.36 -18.80
C ILE A 126 7.39 10.40 -18.80
N ALA A 127 8.00 11.58 -18.97
CA ALA A 127 9.42 11.76 -18.73
C ALA A 127 9.82 11.39 -17.27
N GLY A 128 9.01 11.77 -16.29
CA GLY A 128 9.20 11.38 -14.88
C GLY A 128 9.05 9.87 -14.61
N TYR A 129 8.23 9.17 -15.41
CA TYR A 129 8.09 7.71 -15.33
C TYR A 129 9.21 6.95 -16.07
N MET A 130 9.61 7.45 -17.25
CA MET A 130 10.60 6.81 -18.14
C MET A 130 12.02 6.89 -17.61
N PHE A 131 12.33 8.01 -16.97
CA PHE A 131 13.53 8.15 -16.20
C PHE A 131 13.06 8.12 -14.75
N THR A 132 13.23 7.00 -14.05
CA THR A 132 13.24 6.98 -12.57
C THR A 132 14.37 7.87 -11.99
N ILE A 133 15.07 8.59 -12.86
CA ILE A 133 15.65 9.90 -12.63
C ILE A 133 14.58 11.00 -12.90
N GLU A 134 13.43 10.99 -12.22
CA GLU A 134 12.99 12.28 -11.72
C GLU A 134 14.19 12.69 -10.89
N ARG A 135 15.01 13.61 -11.42
CA ARG A 135 15.87 14.41 -10.56
C ARG A 135 14.88 14.92 -9.55
N CYS A 136 14.93 14.34 -8.35
CA CYS A 136 14.11 14.73 -7.22
C CYS A 136 14.13 16.26 -7.32
N PRO A 137 12.97 16.91 -7.63
CA PRO A 137 12.94 18.35 -7.87
C PRO A 137 13.85 18.97 -6.84
N ALA A 138 14.77 19.86 -7.20
CA ALA A 138 15.85 20.26 -6.28
C ALA A 138 15.32 20.74 -4.89
N ASN A 139 14.03 21.05 -4.81
CA ASN A 139 13.28 21.45 -3.62
C ASN A 139 12.50 20.34 -2.89
N ARG A 140 12.38 19.12 -3.42
CA ARG A 140 11.74 18.00 -2.74
C ARG A 140 12.69 17.42 -1.71
N ARG A 141 12.38 17.70 -0.45
CA ARG A 141 13.08 17.11 0.68
C ARG A 141 12.69 15.64 0.72
N THR A 142 13.70 14.77 0.76
CA THR A 142 13.51 13.35 1.02
C THR A 142 14.12 13.02 2.38
N ALA A 143 13.53 12.04 3.07
CA ALA A 143 14.07 11.49 4.30
C ALA A 143 14.03 9.96 4.24
N THR A 144 14.89 9.31 5.03
CA THR A 144 14.79 7.87 5.25
C THR A 144 13.48 7.58 5.98
N PHE A 145 12.72 6.63 5.46
CA PHE A 145 11.44 6.19 5.99
C PHE A 145 11.58 5.71 7.43
N ARG A 146 10.64 6.16 8.26
CA ARG A 146 10.50 5.77 9.67
C ARG A 146 9.02 5.56 9.96
N ARG A 147 8.66 4.35 10.40
CA ARG A 147 7.25 4.02 10.69
C ARG A 147 6.65 4.85 11.82
N ASN A 148 7.47 5.39 12.73
CA ASN A 148 6.99 6.27 13.80
C ASN A 148 6.76 7.73 13.34
N HIS A 149 7.04 8.05 12.07
CA HIS A 149 6.98 9.39 11.50
C HIS A 149 6.16 9.44 10.21
N LEU A 150 5.10 8.63 10.09
CA LEU A 150 4.29 8.56 8.85
C LEU A 150 3.73 9.92 8.42
N VAL A 151 3.33 10.75 9.39
CA VAL A 151 2.76 12.10 9.18
C VAL A 151 3.72 13.08 8.50
N ASP A 152 5.03 12.84 8.60
CA ASP A 152 6.07 13.68 8.00
C ASP A 152 6.21 13.43 6.49
N PHE A 153 5.77 12.28 5.99
CA PHE A 153 5.85 11.89 4.59
C PHE A 153 4.62 12.30 3.79
N ILE A 154 4.77 12.44 2.48
CA ILE A 154 3.63 12.65 1.58
C ILE A 154 2.68 11.46 1.69
N GLY A 155 1.40 11.76 1.85
CA GLY A 155 0.34 10.78 2.05
C GLY A 155 0.10 10.37 3.50
N GLY A 156 0.92 10.81 4.46
CA GLY A 156 0.51 10.78 5.87
C GLY A 156 -0.51 11.87 6.14
N ASP A 157 -1.56 11.62 6.92
CA ASP A 157 -2.53 12.61 7.34
C ASP A 157 -2.96 12.35 8.80
N PRO A 158 -2.55 13.20 9.76
CA PRO A 158 -2.91 13.03 11.17
C PRO A 158 -4.39 13.30 11.46
N GLU A 159 -5.09 14.06 10.61
CA GLU A 159 -6.48 14.46 10.86
C GLU A 159 -7.50 13.53 10.19
N GLU A 160 -7.04 12.69 9.26
CA GLU A 160 -7.89 11.78 8.50
C GLU A 160 -8.12 10.46 9.25
N GLU A 161 -8.63 10.57 10.49
CA GLU A 161 -9.19 9.45 11.24
C GLU A 161 -10.50 9.00 10.58
N GLY A 162 -10.43 8.16 9.54
CA GLY A 162 -11.63 7.54 8.96
C GLY A 162 -11.50 7.01 7.53
N LEU A 163 -10.49 7.44 6.78
CA LEU A 163 -10.32 7.03 5.37
C LEU A 163 -9.11 6.11 5.14
N GLY A 164 -8.27 5.83 6.14
CA GLY A 164 -7.11 4.96 6.01
C GLY A 164 -6.74 4.20 7.28
N VAL A 165 -5.73 3.33 7.19
CA VAL A 165 -5.20 2.56 8.32
C VAL A 165 -4.03 3.35 8.92
N HIS A 166 -4.18 3.89 10.13
CA HIS A 166 -3.16 4.67 10.86
C HIS A 166 -2.88 6.11 10.35
N GLY A 167 -3.89 6.84 9.87
CA GLY A 167 -3.72 8.24 9.47
C GLY A 167 -2.79 8.39 8.26
N VAL A 168 -2.98 7.53 7.25
CA VAL A 168 -2.30 7.62 5.95
C VAL A 168 -3.27 7.30 4.83
N LEU A 169 -3.05 7.89 3.66
CA LEU A 169 -3.81 7.61 2.45
C LEU A 169 -3.58 6.17 1.96
N TRP A 170 -4.58 5.57 1.29
CA TRP A 170 -4.50 4.22 0.69
C TRP A 170 -3.32 4.02 -0.28
N ASN A 171 -2.85 5.11 -0.89
CA ASN A 171 -1.75 5.14 -1.84
C ASN A 171 -0.45 5.70 -1.24
N PHE A 172 -0.28 5.65 0.10
CA PHE A 172 0.94 6.07 0.79
C PHE A 172 2.21 5.48 0.16
N PHE A 173 2.18 4.18 -0.15
CA PHE A 173 3.14 3.55 -1.06
C PHE A 173 2.50 3.41 -2.44
N SER A 174 3.18 3.93 -3.47
CA SER A 174 2.78 3.70 -4.87
C SER A 174 2.81 2.20 -5.19
N THR A 175 2.05 1.77 -6.21
CA THR A 175 2.02 0.35 -6.63
C THR A 175 3.41 -0.21 -6.89
N ALA A 176 4.28 0.55 -7.59
CA ALA A 176 5.66 0.14 -7.83
C ALA A 176 6.45 -0.08 -6.52
N ARG A 177 6.32 0.83 -5.54
CA ARG A 177 6.96 0.68 -4.23
C ARG A 177 6.41 -0.50 -3.44
N ARG A 178 5.09 -0.75 -3.50
CA ARG A 178 4.49 -1.93 -2.87
C ARG A 178 5.08 -3.22 -3.47
N ILE A 179 5.18 -3.32 -4.79
CA ILE A 179 5.78 -4.46 -5.48
C ILE A 179 7.24 -4.66 -5.06
N GLU A 180 8.05 -3.60 -5.05
CA GLU A 180 9.45 -3.64 -4.62
C GLU A 180 9.61 -4.13 -3.18
N LEU A 181 8.77 -3.63 -2.26
CA LEU A 181 8.79 -4.04 -0.86
C LEU A 181 8.34 -5.50 -0.69
N VAL A 182 7.29 -5.93 -1.39
CA VAL A 182 6.85 -7.34 -1.39
C VAL A 182 7.97 -8.24 -1.92
N TYR A 183 8.64 -7.83 -3.01
CA TYR A 183 9.78 -8.54 -3.56
C TYR A 183 10.91 -8.68 -2.54
N SER A 184 11.25 -7.61 -1.84
CA SER A 184 12.25 -7.63 -0.76
C SER A 184 11.86 -8.57 0.38
N ILE A 185 10.60 -8.54 0.84
CA ILE A 185 10.10 -9.46 1.87
C ILE A 185 10.25 -10.91 1.41
N MET A 186 9.80 -11.21 0.20
CA MET A 186 9.81 -12.56 -0.38
C MET A 186 11.22 -13.10 -0.57
N LEU A 187 12.14 -12.27 -1.07
CA LEU A 187 13.53 -12.64 -1.30
C LEU A 187 14.27 -12.97 0.01
N HIS A 188 13.98 -12.22 1.07
CA HIS A 188 14.66 -12.38 2.36
C HIS A 188 13.94 -13.32 3.33
N HIS A 189 12.74 -13.81 2.98
CA HIS A 189 12.01 -14.73 3.83
C HIS A 189 12.47 -16.17 3.59
N ILE A 190 13.12 -16.73 4.60
CA ILE A 190 13.56 -18.12 4.60
C ILE A 190 12.40 -19.01 5.05
N LEU A 191 12.11 -20.04 4.26
CA LEU A 191 11.26 -21.15 4.67
C LEU A 191 12.14 -22.16 5.44
N SER A 192 11.86 -22.34 6.73
CA SER A 192 12.38 -23.48 7.50
C SER A 192 11.25 -24.51 7.61
N PRO A 193 11.30 -25.62 6.85
CA PRO A 193 10.21 -26.58 6.77
C PRO A 193 10.01 -27.35 8.08
N ASN A 194 11.02 -27.51 8.93
CA ASN A 194 10.90 -28.12 10.26
C ASN A 194 12.05 -27.69 11.17
N ALA A 195 11.73 -27.07 12.32
CA ALA A 195 12.71 -26.64 13.33
C ALA A 195 13.39 -27.80 14.10
N SER A 196 13.11 -29.05 13.73
CA SER A 196 13.61 -30.26 14.40
C SER A 196 14.84 -30.89 13.73
N SER A 197 15.22 -30.44 12.53
CA SER A 197 16.43 -30.90 11.84
C SER A 197 17.62 -29.99 12.19
N PRO A 198 18.76 -30.53 12.63
CA PRO A 198 19.98 -29.75 12.90
C PRO A 198 20.70 -29.27 11.62
N ILE A 199 20.29 -29.75 10.45
CA ILE A 199 20.79 -29.29 9.15
C ILE A 199 19.63 -28.52 8.50
N GLU A 200 19.50 -27.25 8.86
CA GLU A 200 18.49 -26.37 8.27
C GLU A 200 18.95 -25.90 6.89
N HIS A 201 18.52 -26.61 5.84
CA HIS A 201 18.51 -26.02 4.50
C HIS A 201 17.53 -24.85 4.53
N ARG A 202 18.08 -23.64 4.38
CA ARG A 202 17.33 -22.40 4.30
C ARG A 202 16.83 -22.24 2.88
N THR A 203 15.59 -22.63 2.63
CA THR A 203 15.00 -22.53 1.29
C THR A 203 14.30 -21.17 1.13
N GLY A 204 14.79 -20.34 0.22
CA GLY A 204 14.16 -19.10 -0.22
C GLY A 204 13.34 -19.30 -1.50
N ILE A 205 12.64 -18.24 -1.94
CA ILE A 205 11.86 -18.29 -3.19
C ILE A 205 12.73 -18.59 -4.43
N ARG A 206 14.01 -18.18 -4.43
CA ARG A 206 14.94 -18.48 -5.52
C ARG A 206 15.22 -19.97 -5.64
N ASP A 207 15.46 -20.63 -4.51
CA ASP A 207 15.73 -22.06 -4.48
C ASP A 207 14.51 -22.84 -4.98
N LEU A 208 13.29 -22.40 -4.60
CA LEU A 208 12.04 -23.02 -5.08
C LEU A 208 11.80 -22.82 -6.58
N LEU A 209 12.27 -21.71 -7.16
CA LEU A 209 12.21 -21.47 -8.61
C LEU A 209 13.26 -22.31 -9.34
N GLU A 210 14.47 -22.45 -8.76
CA GLU A 210 15.56 -23.27 -9.32
C GLU A 210 15.26 -24.77 -9.27
N GLU A 211 14.58 -25.22 -8.21
CA GLU A 211 14.08 -26.60 -8.06
C GLU A 211 12.77 -26.85 -8.84
N GLU A 212 12.29 -25.90 -9.65
CA GLU A 212 11.06 -25.98 -10.44
C GLU A 212 9.79 -26.29 -9.60
N VAL A 213 9.81 -25.96 -8.30
CA VAL A 213 8.63 -26.04 -7.43
C VAL A 213 7.62 -24.95 -7.79
N TYR A 214 8.12 -23.79 -8.25
CA TYR A 214 7.32 -22.74 -8.88
C TYR A 214 7.81 -22.51 -10.30
N THR A 215 6.87 -22.29 -11.22
CA THR A 215 7.19 -22.01 -12.63
C THR A 215 7.72 -20.59 -12.83
N ASP A 216 7.09 -19.59 -12.21
CA ASP A 216 7.46 -18.20 -12.37
C ASP A 216 7.02 -17.35 -11.16
N TRP A 217 7.60 -16.16 -11.05
CA TRP A 217 7.24 -15.13 -10.08
C TRP A 217 7.36 -13.73 -10.68
N TYR A 218 6.22 -13.08 -10.87
CA TYR A 218 6.15 -11.76 -11.49
C TYR A 218 5.19 -10.82 -10.76
N ALA A 219 5.38 -9.52 -11.00
CA ALA A 219 4.47 -8.50 -10.52
C ALA A 219 3.30 -8.31 -11.49
N VAL A 220 2.11 -8.08 -10.95
CA VAL A 220 0.90 -7.83 -11.75
C VAL A 220 0.80 -6.33 -12.09
N HIS A 221 0.48 -6.04 -13.35
CA HIS A 221 0.26 -4.68 -13.83
C HIS A 221 -1.11 -4.12 -13.44
N ASP A 222 -1.28 -2.81 -13.50
CA ASP A 222 -2.50 -2.06 -13.17
C ASP A 222 -3.64 -2.21 -14.21
N GLY A 223 -3.39 -2.91 -15.32
CA GLY A 223 -4.41 -3.26 -16.30
C GLY A 223 -3.85 -3.73 -17.64
N GLN A 224 -4.77 -3.92 -18.60
CA GLN A 224 -4.43 -4.22 -19.98
C GLN A 224 -3.80 -3.01 -20.68
N CYS A 225 -2.96 -3.28 -21.67
CA CYS A 225 -2.18 -2.26 -22.38
C CYS A 225 -2.97 -1.58 -23.53
N GLU A 226 -3.85 -2.35 -24.17
CA GLU A 226 -4.72 -1.92 -25.26
C GLU A 226 -6.13 -2.37 -24.90
N LEU A 227 -6.96 -1.46 -24.37
CA LEU A 227 -8.40 -1.66 -24.48
C LEU A 227 -8.88 -0.92 -25.72
N GLU A 228 -9.67 -1.60 -26.54
CA GLU A 228 -10.68 -0.94 -27.37
C GLU A 228 -11.72 -0.32 -26.43
N ARG A 229 -11.39 0.84 -25.86
CA ARG A 229 -12.34 1.54 -25.00
C ARG A 229 -13.35 2.29 -25.82
N ASP A 230 -14.58 2.25 -25.32
CA ASP A 230 -15.51 3.35 -25.51
C ASP A 230 -14.87 4.63 -24.97
N ARG A 231 -14.81 5.68 -25.80
CA ARG A 231 -14.00 6.91 -25.57
C ARG A 231 -14.42 7.73 -24.35
N THR A 232 -15.45 7.31 -23.65
CA THR A 232 -16.16 8.06 -22.61
C THR A 232 -15.53 7.91 -21.22
N THR A 233 -14.71 6.88 -20.97
CA THR A 233 -14.11 6.66 -19.65
C THR A 233 -12.60 6.94 -19.64
N PRO A 234 -12.12 8.05 -19.03
CA PRO A 234 -10.70 8.29 -18.87
C PRO A 234 -10.04 7.15 -18.10
N SER A 235 -8.98 6.57 -18.68
CA SER A 235 -8.24 5.49 -18.04
C SER A 235 -7.28 6.04 -16.99
N ALA A 236 -7.46 5.68 -15.72
CA ALA A 236 -6.41 5.84 -14.70
C ALA A 236 -5.29 4.79 -14.81
N ASN A 237 -5.21 4.06 -15.95
CA ASN A 237 -4.25 2.98 -16.20
C ASN A 237 -2.95 3.58 -16.75
N MET A 238 -1.90 3.54 -15.94
CA MET A 238 -0.59 4.08 -16.26
C MET A 238 0.07 3.30 -17.41
N ARG A 239 -0.14 1.99 -17.48
CA ARG A 239 0.41 1.14 -18.55
C ARG A 239 -0.12 1.54 -19.92
N GLU A 240 -1.42 1.80 -20.02
CA GLU A 240 -2.05 2.25 -21.27
C GLU A 240 -1.53 3.63 -21.70
N GLU A 241 -1.38 4.57 -20.75
CA GLU A 241 -0.84 5.90 -21.03
C GLU A 241 0.61 5.83 -21.52
N LEU A 242 1.45 5.08 -20.81
CA LEU A 242 2.83 4.83 -21.22
C LEU A 242 2.92 4.18 -22.60
N TYR A 243 2.08 3.19 -22.87
CA TYR A 243 2.08 2.55 -24.17
C TYR A 243 1.72 3.50 -25.32
N LYS A 244 0.69 4.33 -25.15
CA LYS A 244 0.28 5.32 -26.17
C LYS A 244 1.38 6.35 -26.43
N VAL A 245 1.95 6.91 -25.37
CA VAL A 245 2.87 8.04 -25.49
C VAL A 245 4.32 7.63 -25.69
N TRP A 246 4.70 6.40 -25.33
CA TRP A 246 6.06 5.92 -25.51
C TRP A 246 6.14 4.87 -26.61
N VAL A 247 5.38 3.78 -26.49
CA VAL A 247 5.53 2.64 -27.40
C VAL A 247 4.98 2.96 -28.79
N LYS A 248 3.79 3.57 -28.86
CA LYS A 248 3.13 3.98 -30.12
C LYS A 248 3.55 5.36 -30.62
N SER A 249 4.24 6.15 -29.80
CA SER A 249 4.58 7.51 -30.22
C SER A 249 5.69 7.52 -31.27
N PRO A 250 5.56 8.33 -32.33
CA PRO A 250 6.62 8.53 -33.32
C PRO A 250 7.89 9.12 -32.70
N ILE A 251 7.82 9.66 -31.47
CA ILE A 251 8.98 10.08 -30.68
C ILE A 251 9.99 8.94 -30.47
N ARG A 252 9.54 7.66 -30.42
CA ARG A 252 10.45 6.52 -30.32
C ARG A 252 11.35 6.40 -31.54
N THR A 253 10.87 6.78 -32.72
CA THR A 253 11.67 6.84 -33.95
C THR A 253 12.73 7.96 -33.86
N LEU A 254 12.36 9.11 -33.30
CA LEU A 254 13.28 10.24 -33.09
C LEU A 254 14.36 9.92 -32.03
N LEU A 255 13.98 9.28 -30.93
CA LEU A 255 14.91 8.85 -29.87
C LEU A 255 15.79 7.68 -30.31
N LYS A 256 15.31 6.79 -31.21
CA LYS A 256 16.15 5.76 -31.82
C LYS A 256 17.35 6.40 -32.52
N GLY A 257 17.14 7.39 -33.40
CA GLY A 257 18.25 8.10 -34.05
C GLY A 257 19.22 8.75 -33.05
N PHE A 258 18.69 9.30 -31.95
CA PHE A 258 19.53 9.91 -30.90
C PHE A 258 20.40 8.89 -30.13
N ILE A 259 19.87 7.68 -29.88
CA ILE A 259 20.58 6.62 -29.16
C ILE A 259 21.51 5.84 -30.10
N THR A 260 21.11 5.59 -31.33
CA THR A 260 21.92 4.87 -32.32
C THR A 260 22.98 5.75 -32.98
N ARG A 261 22.92 7.08 -32.81
CA ARG A 261 23.77 8.06 -33.50
C ARG A 261 23.76 7.89 -35.03
N GLU A 262 22.63 7.43 -35.57
CA GLU A 262 22.36 7.39 -37.01
C GLU A 262 21.62 8.65 -37.45
#